data_AF-K5UZC0-F1
#
_entry.id   AF-K5UZC0-F1
#
_cell.length_a   1.000
_cell.length_b   1.000
_cell.length_c   1.000
_cell.angle_alpha   90.00
_cell.angle_beta   90.00
_cell.angle_gamma   90.00
#
_symmetry.space_group_name_H-M   'P 1'
#
loop_
_entity.id
_entity.type
_entity.pdbx_description
1 polymer ?
#
loop_
_entity_poly.entity_id
_entity_poly.type
_entity_poly.pdbx_seq_one_letter_code
_entity_poly.pdbx_strand_id
1 'polypeptide(L)' 'MLNLHVDRQEDHHLGFTYVQGMNVLAAPFLYTMPSELEAFFCFAKFIEESCPLYVQPTLEGVHRGLKVS' A
#
# COMPACT_ATOMS: atom_id res chain seq x y z
N MET A 1 3.55 29.80 22.71
CA MET A 1 4.33 28.55 22.89
C MET A 1 3.33 27.42 22.99
N LEU A 2 3.19 26.47 22.08
CA LEU A 2 3.93 26.13 20.87
C LEU A 2 2.91 25.98 19.72
N ASN A 3 3.27 26.45 18.53
CA ASN A 3 2.62 26.01 17.30
C ASN A 3 2.85 24.51 17.20
N LEU A 4 1.78 23.73 17.39
CA LEU A 4 1.74 22.35 16.93
C LEU A 4 1.80 22.47 15.40
N HIS A 5 3.01 22.46 14.85
CA HIS A 5 3.24 22.21 13.44
C HIS A 5 2.63 20.84 13.21
N VAL A 6 1.37 20.83 12.79
CA VAL A 6 0.77 19.68 12.14
C VAL A 6 1.66 19.51 10.92
N ASP A 7 2.66 18.63 11.04
CA ASP A 7 3.44 18.16 9.93
C ASP A 7 2.40 17.76 8.90
N ARG A 8 2.31 18.57 7.85
CA ARG A 8 1.51 18.29 6.67
C ARG A 8 2.09 17.01 6.14
N GLN A 9 1.48 15.90 6.52
CA GLN A 9 1.75 14.58 6.00
C GLN A 9 1.50 14.74 4.49
N GLU A 10 2.58 14.99 3.75
CA GLU A 10 2.58 15.06 2.31
C GLU A 10 1.96 13.75 1.88
N ASP A 11 0.74 13.84 1.40
CA ASP A 11 -0.14 12.73 1.08
C ASP A 11 0.50 11.98 -0.08
N HIS A 12 1.45 11.10 0.25
CA HIS A 12 2.00 10.10 -0.65
C HIS A 12 0.89 9.07 -0.81
N HIS A 13 -0.17 9.48 -1.50
CA HIS A 13 -1.32 8.67 -1.84
C HIS A 13 -0.80 7.61 -2.82
N LEU A 14 -0.24 6.54 -2.26
CA LEU A 14 0.00 5.30 -2.97
C LEU A 14 -1.31 4.97 -3.67
N GLY A 15 -1.26 4.65 -4.96
CA GLY A 15 -2.45 4.37 -5.79
C GLY A 15 -3.23 3.11 -5.35
N PHE A 16 -2.96 2.62 -4.15
CA PHE A 16 -3.52 1.41 -3.58
C PHE A 16 -3.92 1.57 -2.11
N THR A 17 -4.93 0.82 -1.70
CA THR A 17 -5.42 0.76 -0.32
C THR A 17 -4.77 -0.40 0.43
N TYR A 18 -4.61 -0.26 1.74
CA TYR A 18 -4.13 -1.35 2.60
C TYR A 18 -5.02 -2.60 2.45
N VAL A 19 -4.39 -3.76 2.20
CA VAL A 19 -5.05 -5.07 2.10
C VAL A 19 -4.72 -5.92 3.31
N GLN A 20 -5.71 -6.64 3.86
CA GLN A 20 -5.48 -7.53 5.01
C GLN A 20 -4.38 -8.55 4.67
N GLY A 21 -3.33 -8.58 5.50
CA GLY A 21 -2.16 -9.43 5.29
C GLY A 21 -0.95 -8.71 4.69
N MET A 22 -1.08 -7.43 4.32
CA MET A 22 0.00 -6.64 3.72
C MET A 22 1.22 -6.50 4.65
N ASN A 23 1.00 -6.52 5.98
CA ASN A 23 2.08 -6.55 6.96
C ASN A 23 2.98 -7.80 6.85
N VAL A 24 2.45 -8.93 6.37
CA VAL A 24 3.25 -10.15 6.14
C VAL A 24 4.22 -9.93 4.98
N LEU A 25 3.80 -9.18 3.95
CA LEU A 25 4.68 -8.81 2.85
C LEU A 25 5.66 -7.69 3.24
N ALA A 26 5.29 -6.80 4.15
CA ALA A 26 6.17 -5.74 4.65
C ALA A 26 7.23 -6.25 5.63
N ALA A 27 6.93 -7.29 6.42
CA ALA A 27 7.81 -7.80 7.46
C ALA A 27 9.22 -8.20 6.99
N PRO A 28 9.42 -8.87 5.83
CA PRO A 28 10.75 -9.14 5.27
C PRO A 28 11.57 -7.88 5.01
N PHE A 29 10.96 -6.81 4.48
CA PHE A 29 11.65 -5.55 4.21
C PHE A 29 12.03 -4.84 5.51
N LEU A 30 11.12 -4.79 6.48
CA LEU A 30 11.38 -4.19 7.79
C LEU A 30 12.42 -4.96 8.59
N TYR A 31 12.53 -6.27 8.38
CA TYR A 31 13.52 -7.11 9.05
C TYR A 31 14.91 -7.02 8.41
N THR A 32 14.99 -6.80 7.09
CA THR A 32 16.26 -6.84 6.33
C THR A 32 16.86 -5.47 6.06
N MET A 33 16.05 -4.41 6.02
CA MET A 33 16.52 -3.06 5.70
C MET A 33 16.95 -2.30 6.97
N PRO A 34 17.98 -1.45 6.87
CA PRO A 34 18.52 -0.74 8.03
C PRO A 34 17.66 0.45 8.48
N SER A 35 16.75 0.95 7.63
CA SER A 35 15.81 2.02 7.96
C SER A 35 14.38 1.71 7.50
N GLU A 36 13.41 2.27 8.22
CA GLU A 36 11.98 2.20 7.87
C GLU A 36 11.69 2.83 6.50
N LEU A 37 12.39 3.93 6.18
CA LEU A 37 12.21 4.64 4.92
C LEU A 37 12.65 3.78 3.73
N GLU A 38 13.80 3.10 3.83
CA GLU A 38 14.26 2.18 2.79
C GLU A 38 13.34 0.96 2.68
N ALA A 39 12.88 0.41 3.81
CA ALA A 39 11.90 -0.66 3.81
C ALA A 39 10.62 -0.25 3.09
N PHE A 40 10.11 0.96 3.34
CA PHE A 40 8.93 1.52 2.69
C PHE A 40 9.13 1.67 1.18
N PHE A 41 10.24 2.27 0.73
CA PHE A 41 10.52 2.43 -0.70
C PHE A 41 10.64 1.07 -1.42
N CYS A 42 11.38 0.12 -0.84
CA CYS A 42 11.51 -1.21 -1.42
C CYS A 42 10.18 -1.97 -1.44
N PHE A 43 9.40 -1.87 -0.38
CA PHE A 43 8.09 -2.48 -0.29
C PHE A 43 7.10 -1.89 -1.31
N ALA A 44 7.02 -0.55 -1.42
CA ALA A 44 6.16 0.13 -2.38
C ALA A 44 6.53 -0.25 -3.83
N LYS A 45 7.83 -0.24 -4.15
CA LYS A 45 8.32 -0.66 -5.47
C LYS A 45 8.01 -2.14 -5.76
N PHE A 46 8.16 -3.02 -4.77
CA PHE A 46 7.82 -4.43 -4.91
C PHE A 46 6.33 -4.64 -5.22
N ILE A 47 5.45 -3.90 -4.54
CA ILE A 47 4.00 -3.95 -4.78
C ILE A 47 3.67 -3.47 -6.19
N GLU A 48 4.27 -2.37 -6.64
CA GLU A 48 4.00 -1.81 -7.98
C GLU A 48 4.55 -2.68 -9.12
N GLU A 49 5.78 -3.21 -8.99
CA GLU A 49 6.45 -3.93 -10.08
C GLU A 49 6.21 -5.44 -10.05
N SER A 50 6.15 -6.05 -8.87
CA SER A 50 6.12 -7.52 -8.72
C SER A 50 4.75 -8.06 -8.32
N CYS A 51 3.94 -7.27 -7.63
CA CYS A 51 2.65 -7.69 -7.08
C CYS A 51 1.49 -6.70 -7.35
N PRO A 52 1.33 -6.16 -8.58
CA PRO A 52 0.31 -5.14 -8.85
C PRO A 52 -1.12 -5.66 -8.62
N LEU A 53 -1.35 -6.97 -8.70
CA LEU A 53 -2.64 -7.61 -8.42
C LEU A 53 -2.93 -7.79 -6.92
N TYR A 54 -1.92 -7.72 -6.06
CA TYR A 54 -2.08 -7.89 -4.61
C TYR A 54 -2.87 -6.72 -3.99
N VAL A 55 -2.70 -5.54 -4.58
CA VAL A 55 -3.29 -4.30 -4.09
C VAL A 55 -4.34 -3.70 -5.00
N GLN A 56 -4.57 -4.32 -6.17
CA GLN A 56 -5.77 -4.03 -6.94
C GLN A 56 -6.97 -4.55 -6.13
N PRO A 57 -7.90 -3.68 -5.70
CA PRO A 57 -9.24 -4.19 -5.43
C PRO A 57 -9.65 -4.90 -6.71
N THR A 58 -10.09 -6.15 -6.63
CA THR A 58 -10.68 -6.89 -7.76
C THR A 58 -11.92 -6.16 -8.27
N LEU A 59 -11.73 -5.01 -8.94
CA LEU A 59 -12.76 -4.09 -9.42
C LEU A 59 -13.39 -4.58 -10.73
N GLU A 60 -12.93 -5.69 -11.29
CA GLU A 60 -13.56 -6.37 -12.43
C GLU A 60 -14.24 -7.71 -12.08
N GLY A 61 -14.39 -8.05 -10.79
CA GLY A 61 -15.07 -9.29 -10.39
C GLY A 61 -16.60 -9.19 -10.22
N VAL A 62 -17.15 -8.00 -9.91
CA VAL A 62 -18.54 -7.89 -9.43
C VAL A 62 -19.46 -7.02 -10.29
N HIS A 63 -18.95 -6.14 -11.16
CA HIS A 63 -19.83 -5.35 -12.04
C HIS A 63 -20.30 -6.09 -13.32
N ARG A 64 -19.79 -7.30 -13.59
CA ARG A 64 -20.38 -8.23 -14.58
C ARG A 64 -21.39 -9.22 -13.96
N GLY A 65 -21.79 -9.03 -12.70
CA GLY A 65 -22.70 -9.92 -11.98
C GLY A 65 -24.16 -9.45 -11.85
N LEU A 66 -24.54 -8.29 -12.42
CA LEU A 66 -25.93 -7.80 -12.39
C LEU A 66 -26.45 -7.43 -13.80
N LYS A 67 -26.24 -8.36 -14.75
CA LYS A 67 -27.09 -8.47 -15.95
C LYS A 67 -27.77 -9.85 -15.97
N VAL A 68 -28.47 -10.16 -14.89
CA VAL A 68 -29.56 -11.15 -14.79
C VAL A 68 -30.29 -10.75 -13.50
N SER A 69 -31.58 -10.43 -13.46
CA SER A 69 -32.71 -10.78 -14.30
C SER A 69 -33.74 -9.64 -14.32
#